data_AF-A0A2R6C7P7-F1
#
_entry.id   AF-A0A2R6C7P7-F1
#
_cell.length_a   1.000
_cell.length_b   1.000
_cell.length_c   1.000
_cell.angle_alpha   90.00
_cell.angle_beta   90.00
_cell.angle_gamma   90.00
#
_symmetry.space_group_name_H-M   'P 1'
#
loop_
_entity.id
_entity.type
_entity.pdbx_description
1 polymer ?
#
loop_
_entity_poly.entity_id
_entity_poly.type
_entity_poly.pdbx_seq_one_letter_code
_entity_poly.pdbx_strand_id
1 'polypeptide(L)'
;MNVGVMTQQSKSTTPQLWRRGVGILLALDFVVTLAILITDKNLQTDFGATHPYYLHWYVLLVTALVDLVGAPLVYLQSSRQLIRAAAGWSIFMAILQVADIATYRLVGFPNPSGFAVYLFGLTHYDGALPYIPGLYDILLLLYIITAAVSAQALTRRT
;
A
#
# COMPACT_ATOMS: atom_id res chain seq x y z
N MET A 1 27.12 -45.29 -30.45
CA MET A 1 25.83 -44.72 -30.00
C MET A 1 26.14 -43.69 -28.93
N ASN A 2 26.01 -42.40 -29.25
CA ASN A 2 26.33 -41.31 -28.32
C ASN A 2 25.01 -40.91 -27.63
N VAL A 3 24.82 -41.35 -26.39
CA VAL A 3 23.65 -40.99 -25.59
C VAL A 3 23.94 -39.60 -25.02
N GLY A 4 23.49 -38.57 -25.75
CA GLY A 4 23.60 -37.19 -25.29
C GLY A 4 22.89 -37.04 -23.96
N VAL A 5 23.66 -36.84 -22.89
CA VAL A 5 23.15 -36.49 -21.57
C VAL A 5 22.50 -35.12 -21.70
N MET A 6 21.17 -35.09 -21.80
CA MET A 6 20.37 -33.87 -21.65
C MET A 6 20.60 -33.35 -20.23
N THR A 7 21.54 -32.43 -20.07
CA THR A 7 21.68 -31.63 -18.86
C THR A 7 20.45 -30.72 -18.75
N GLN A 8 19.49 -31.10 -17.91
CA GLN A 8 18.39 -30.22 -17.52
C GLN A 8 18.98 -28.98 -16.84
N GLN A 9 19.00 -27.87 -17.57
CA GLN A 9 19.40 -26.58 -17.04
C GLN A 9 18.40 -26.18 -15.94
N SER A 10 18.86 -26.10 -14.70
CA SER A 10 18.06 -25.67 -13.54
C SER A 10 17.43 -24.30 -13.84
N LYS A 11 16.09 -24.25 -13.95
CA LYS A 11 15.37 -22.98 -14.07
C LYS A 11 15.57 -22.21 -12.76
N SER A 12 16.27 -21.09 -12.84
CA SER A 12 16.45 -20.13 -11.75
C SER A 12 15.09 -19.81 -11.08
N THR A 13 14.97 -20.09 -9.78
CA THR A 13 13.75 -19.85 -8.98
C THR A 13 13.62 -18.39 -8.53
N THR A 14 14.72 -17.63 -8.62
CA THR A 14 14.82 -16.24 -8.16
C THR A 14 13.74 -15.33 -8.75
N PRO A 15 13.45 -15.32 -10.06
CA PRO A 15 12.43 -14.43 -10.63
C PRO A 15 11.02 -14.69 -10.08
N GLN A 16 10.73 -15.94 -9.69
CA GLN A 16 9.44 -16.30 -9.13
C GLN A 16 9.29 -15.85 -7.68
N LEU A 17 10.38 -15.85 -6.90
CA LEU A 17 10.39 -15.33 -5.53
C LEU A 17 10.09 -13.83 -5.48
N TRP A 18 10.68 -13.02 -6.37
CA TRP A 18 10.41 -11.58 -6.43
C TRP A 18 8.94 -11.27 -6.73
N ARG A 19 8.33 -12.02 -7.66
CA ARG A 19 6.91 -11.83 -8.03
C ARG A 19 5.96 -12.23 -6.91
N ARG A 20 6.26 -13.32 -6.20
CA ARG A 20 5.54 -13.70 -4.98
C ARG A 20 5.72 -12.66 -3.87
N GLY A 21 6.90 -12.07 -3.77
CA GLY A 21 7.19 -10.97 -2.85
C GLY A 21 6.25 -9.79 -3.03
N VAL A 22 5.92 -9.41 -4.28
CA VAL A 22 4.92 -8.35 -4.55
C VAL A 22 3.56 -8.71 -3.98
N GLY A 23 3.09 -9.95 -4.16
CA GLY A 23 1.82 -10.39 -3.58
C GLY A 23 1.80 -10.37 -2.05
N ILE A 24 2.91 -10.72 -1.40
CA ILE A 24 3.05 -10.64 0.05
C ILE A 24 3.00 -9.18 0.52
N LEU A 25 3.68 -8.28 -0.19
CA LEU A 25 3.69 -6.86 0.18
C LEU A 25 2.31 -6.23 0.05
N LEU A 26 1.56 -6.53 -1.02
CA LEU A 26 0.15 -6.10 -1.14
C LEU A 26 -0.72 -6.65 0.00
N ALA A 27 -0.47 -7.89 0.46
CA ALA A 27 -1.20 -8.41 1.61
C ALA A 27 -0.87 -7.65 2.90
N LEU A 28 0.37 -7.18 3.06
CA LEU A 28 0.76 -6.32 4.17
C LEU A 28 0.14 -4.92 4.06
N ASP A 29 0.11 -4.33 2.85
CA ASP A 29 -0.58 -3.08 2.56
C ASP A 29 -2.05 -3.16 3.00
N PHE A 30 -2.73 -4.26 2.66
CA PHE A 30 -4.10 -4.55 3.10
C PHE A 30 -4.22 -4.60 4.64
N VAL A 31 -3.34 -5.34 5.32
CA VAL A 31 -3.40 -5.49 6.79
C VAL A 31 -3.22 -4.14 7.49
N VAL A 32 -2.27 -3.32 7.02
CA VAL A 32 -2.03 -1.99 7.59
C VAL A 32 -3.21 -1.05 7.30
N THR A 33 -3.73 -1.06 6.08
CA THR A 33 -4.91 -0.26 5.72
C THR A 33 -6.13 -0.65 6.56
N LEU A 34 -6.33 -1.95 6.80
CA LEU A 34 -7.41 -2.44 7.67
C LEU A 34 -7.20 -2.00 9.13
N ALA A 35 -5.97 -2.03 9.63
CA ALA A 35 -5.65 -1.52 10.96
C ALA A 35 -5.99 -0.04 11.10
N ILE A 36 -5.68 0.79 10.09
CA ILE A 36 -6.07 2.20 10.04
C ILE A 36 -7.60 2.33 10.10
N LEU A 37 -8.32 1.65 9.21
CA LEU A 37 -9.80 1.73 9.13
C LEU A 37 -10.49 1.36 10.45
N ILE A 38 -9.93 0.41 11.21
CA ILE A 38 -10.49 -0.05 12.49
C ILE A 38 -10.14 0.90 13.65
N THR A 39 -8.88 1.30 13.72
CA THR A 39 -8.30 1.97 14.90
C THR A 39 -8.44 3.48 14.85
N ASP A 40 -8.41 4.08 13.66
CA ASP A 40 -8.51 5.53 13.49
C ASP A 40 -9.96 6.00 13.64
N LYS A 41 -10.28 6.50 14.83
CA LYS A 41 -11.62 7.00 15.15
C LYS A 41 -11.93 8.33 14.49
N ASN A 42 -10.92 9.07 14.03
CA ASN A 42 -11.15 10.30 13.29
C ASN A 42 -11.80 9.99 11.93
N LEU A 43 -11.39 8.92 11.25
CA LEU A 43 -12.03 8.51 9.99
C LEU A 43 -13.48 8.05 10.15
N GLN A 44 -13.86 7.53 11.32
CA GLN A 44 -15.21 7.01 11.61
C GLN A 44 -16.19 8.10 12.02
N THR A 45 -15.66 9.22 12.52
CA THR A 45 -16.42 10.37 13.04
C THR A 45 -16.19 11.63 12.24
N ASP A 46 -15.50 11.49 11.10
CA ASP A 46 -15.24 12.57 10.17
C ASP A 46 -14.39 13.71 10.76
N PHE A 47 -13.40 13.38 11.58
CA PHE A 47 -12.56 14.34 12.31
C PHE A 47 -13.38 15.34 13.16
N GLY A 48 -14.62 14.99 13.54
CA GLY A 48 -15.53 15.90 14.24
C GLY A 48 -16.10 17.02 13.36
N ALA A 49 -15.99 16.91 12.02
CA ALA A 49 -16.57 17.86 11.09
C ALA A 49 -18.11 17.82 11.09
N THR A 50 -18.73 18.96 10.80
CA THR A 50 -20.19 19.13 10.74
C THR A 50 -20.84 18.62 9.45
N HIS A 51 -20.04 18.21 8.45
CA HIS A 51 -20.49 17.72 7.15
C HIS A 51 -19.72 16.48 6.73
N PRO A 52 -20.39 15.41 6.24
CA PRO A 52 -19.80 14.09 6.02
C PRO A 52 -18.64 14.08 5.00
N TYR A 53 -17.40 14.08 5.49
CA TYR A 53 -16.16 13.78 4.78
C TYR A 53 -15.71 12.33 5.07
N TYR A 54 -16.64 11.38 4.87
CA TYR A 54 -16.34 9.95 4.78
C TYR A 54 -15.48 9.56 3.56
N LEU A 55 -15.15 10.52 2.69
CA LEU A 55 -14.43 10.25 1.45
C LEU A 55 -13.09 9.59 1.72
N HIS A 56 -12.31 10.08 2.70
CA HIS A 56 -11.03 9.48 3.05
C HIS A 56 -11.21 8.03 3.53
N TRP A 57 -12.20 7.77 4.39
CA TRP A 57 -12.50 6.41 4.85
C TRP A 57 -12.87 5.49 3.69
N TYR A 58 -13.71 5.93 2.75
CA TYR A 58 -14.08 5.13 1.57
C TYR A 58 -12.91 4.91 0.62
N VAL A 59 -12.02 5.90 0.45
CA VAL A 59 -10.80 5.75 -0.35
C VAL A 59 -9.90 4.67 0.25
N LEU A 60 -9.69 4.67 1.57
CA LEU A 60 -8.94 3.60 2.25
C LEU A 60 -9.64 2.24 2.18
N LEU A 61 -10.98 2.19 2.24
CA LEU A 61 -11.72 0.95 2.06
C LEU A 61 -11.51 0.36 0.65
N VAL A 62 -11.68 1.19 -0.39
CA VAL A 62 -11.43 0.75 -1.77
C VAL A 62 -9.99 0.29 -1.91
N THR A 63 -9.06 0.99 -1.29
CA THR A 63 -7.64 0.62 -1.28
C THR A 63 -7.42 -0.75 -0.68
N ALA A 64 -7.97 -1.01 0.52
CA ALA A 64 -7.91 -2.31 1.16
C ALA A 64 -8.50 -3.42 0.29
N LEU A 65 -9.63 -3.17 -0.40
CA LEU A 65 -10.23 -4.14 -1.30
C LEU A 65 -9.36 -4.45 -2.53
N VAL A 66 -8.74 -3.42 -3.12
CA VAL A 66 -7.81 -3.59 -4.23
C VAL A 66 -6.59 -4.41 -3.81
N ASP A 67 -6.03 -4.14 -2.64
CA ASP A 67 -4.87 -4.87 -2.11
C ASP A 67 -5.24 -6.31 -1.73
N LEU A 68 -6.41 -6.52 -1.12
CA LEU A 68 -6.95 -7.84 -0.78
C LEU A 68 -7.13 -8.74 -2.00
N VAL A 69 -7.62 -8.19 -3.11
CA VAL A 69 -7.82 -8.94 -4.36
C VAL A 69 -6.51 -9.04 -5.15
N GLY A 70 -5.72 -7.96 -5.18
CA GLY A 70 -4.45 -7.87 -5.89
C GLY A 70 -3.39 -8.82 -5.35
N ALA A 71 -3.30 -8.96 -4.02
CA ALA A 71 -2.34 -9.84 -3.35
C ALA A 71 -2.38 -11.30 -3.85
N PRO A 72 -3.51 -12.04 -3.75
CA PRO A 72 -3.59 -13.41 -4.22
C PRO A 72 -3.46 -13.52 -5.74
N LEU A 73 -3.99 -12.57 -6.52
CA LEU A 73 -3.85 -12.59 -7.98
C LEU A 73 -2.39 -12.49 -8.41
N VAL A 74 -1.65 -11.55 -7.84
CA VAL A 74 -0.22 -11.36 -8.11
C VAL A 74 0.58 -12.57 -7.61
N TYR A 75 0.28 -13.06 -6.40
CA TYR A 75 0.99 -14.19 -5.81
C TYR A 75 0.84 -15.49 -6.62
N LEU A 76 -0.37 -15.78 -7.09
CA LEU A 76 -0.69 -17.05 -7.78
C LEU A 76 -0.36 -17.01 -9.27
N GLN A 77 -0.70 -15.93 -9.98
CA GLN A 77 -0.54 -15.85 -11.44
C GLN A 77 0.74 -15.14 -11.86
N SER A 78 1.21 -14.15 -11.09
CA SER A 78 2.51 -13.49 -11.28
C SER A 78 2.81 -13.07 -12.73
N SER A 79 1.79 -12.60 -13.46
CA SER A 79 1.95 -12.14 -14.85
C SER A 79 2.60 -10.75 -14.89
N ARG A 80 3.31 -10.42 -15.99
CA ARG A 80 3.96 -9.10 -16.10
C ARG A 80 2.96 -7.94 -16.07
N GLN A 81 1.74 -8.16 -16.59
CA GLN A 81 0.68 -7.16 -16.55
C GLN A 81 0.21 -6.92 -15.12
N LEU A 82 0.02 -7.98 -14.33
CA LEU A 82 -0.35 -7.85 -12.91
C LEU A 82 0.75 -7.16 -12.10
N ILE A 83 2.02 -7.47 -12.33
CA ILE A 83 3.13 -6.79 -11.65
C ILE A 83 3.22 -5.31 -12.05
N ARG A 84 2.95 -4.96 -13.32
CA ARG A 84 2.87 -3.55 -13.74
C ARG A 84 1.69 -2.83 -13.09
N ALA A 85 0.54 -3.49 -13.00
CA ALA A 85 -0.63 -2.94 -12.32
C ALA A 85 -0.33 -2.70 -10.83
N ALA A 86 0.30 -3.66 -10.15
CA ALA A 86 0.74 -3.50 -8.77
C ALA A 86 1.72 -2.34 -8.61
N ALA A 87 2.74 -2.23 -9.48
CA ALA A 87 3.67 -1.11 -9.45
C ALA A 87 2.97 0.24 -9.62
N GLY A 88 2.09 0.36 -10.62
CA GLY A 88 1.35 1.58 -10.89
C GLY A 88 0.41 1.96 -9.73
N TRP A 89 -0.28 0.95 -9.18
CA TRP A 89 -1.15 1.11 -8.02
C TRP A 89 -0.38 1.60 -6.79
N SER A 90 0.73 0.95 -6.43
CA SER A 90 1.53 1.36 -5.27
C SER A 90 2.14 2.76 -5.42
N ILE A 91 2.60 3.13 -6.63
CA ILE A 91 3.07 4.50 -6.90
C ILE A 91 1.93 5.50 -6.75
N PHE A 92 0.77 5.21 -7.33
CA PHE A 92 -0.41 6.04 -7.22
C PHE A 92 -0.82 6.25 -5.76
N MET A 93 -0.89 5.18 -4.97
CA MET A 93 -1.27 5.25 -3.56
C MET A 93 -0.25 5.98 -2.69
N ALA A 94 1.05 5.82 -2.95
CA ALA A 94 2.09 6.57 -2.27
C ALA A 94 1.95 8.09 -2.52
N ILE A 95 1.71 8.48 -3.77
CA ILE A 95 1.46 9.88 -4.13
C ILE A 95 0.17 10.38 -3.49
N LEU A 96 -0.90 9.59 -3.54
CA LEU A 96 -2.22 9.95 -3.02
C LEU A 96 -2.17 10.21 -1.51
N GLN A 97 -1.45 9.39 -0.74
CA GLN A 97 -1.28 9.60 0.71
C GLN A 97 -0.59 10.93 1.04
N VAL A 98 0.47 11.29 0.30
CA VAL A 98 1.14 12.59 0.50
C VAL A 98 0.23 13.73 0.05
N ALA A 99 -0.49 13.55 -1.06
CA ALA A 99 -1.42 14.55 -1.58
C ALA A 99 -2.61 14.78 -0.64
N ASP A 100 -2.96 13.82 0.22
CA ASP A 100 -4.02 13.97 1.20
C ASP A 100 -3.75 15.13 2.17
N ILE A 101 -2.49 15.51 2.42
CA ILE A 101 -2.15 16.72 3.20
C ILE A 101 -2.86 17.97 2.64
N ALA A 102 -3.12 18.04 1.33
CA ALA A 102 -3.83 19.15 0.70
C ALA A 102 -5.31 19.25 1.11
N THR A 103 -5.90 18.18 1.66
CA THR A 103 -7.29 18.16 2.13
C THR A 103 -7.43 18.63 3.58
N TYR A 104 -6.37 19.16 4.20
CA TYR A 104 -6.35 19.56 5.62
C TYR A 104 -7.55 20.43 6.06
N ARG A 105 -8.01 21.36 5.21
CA ARG A 105 -9.17 22.22 5.53
C ARG A 105 -10.49 21.46 5.56
N LEU A 106 -10.60 20.40 4.74
CA LEU A 106 -11.81 19.58 4.66
C LEU A 106 -12.00 18.73 5.92
N VAL A 107 -10.90 18.39 6.60
CA VAL A 107 -10.88 17.59 7.83
C VAL A 107 -10.67 18.44 9.10
N GLY A 108 -10.91 19.74 9.01
CA GLY A 108 -10.92 20.63 10.19
C GLY A 108 -9.54 21.07 10.70
N PHE A 109 -8.45 20.77 10.01
CA PHE A 109 -7.12 21.25 10.42
C PHE A 109 -6.91 22.71 9.96
N PRO A 110 -6.23 23.54 10.78
CA PRO A 110 -6.00 24.95 10.46
C PRO A 110 -4.88 25.16 9.43
N ASN A 111 -3.96 24.21 9.30
CA ASN A 111 -2.81 24.29 8.41
C ASN A 111 -2.37 22.89 7.93
N PRO A 112 -1.69 22.78 6.77
CA PRO A 112 -1.27 21.49 6.22
C PRO A 112 -0.21 20.80 7.09
N SER A 113 0.63 21.55 7.81
CA SER A 113 1.65 20.97 8.69
C SER A 113 1.04 20.16 9.83
N GLY A 114 -0.05 20.64 10.43
CA GLY A 114 -0.76 19.94 11.50
C GLY A 114 -1.35 18.62 11.00
N PHE A 115 -1.96 18.64 9.80
CA PHE A 115 -2.51 17.42 9.22
C PHE A 115 -1.41 16.44 8.79
N ALA A 116 -0.28 16.94 8.31
CA ALA A 116 0.89 16.11 8.03
C ALA A 116 1.45 15.43 9.29
N VAL A 117 1.50 16.12 10.43
CA VAL A 117 1.91 15.51 11.71
C VAL A 117 0.89 14.48 12.19
N TYR A 118 -0.41 14.73 11.97
CA TYR A 118 -1.44 13.74 12.26
C TYR A 118 -1.24 12.44 11.44
N LEU A 119 -1.04 12.57 10.12
CA LEU A 119 -0.87 11.43 9.23
C LEU A 119 0.47 10.72 9.46
N PHE A 120 1.58 11.46 9.41
CA PHE A 120 2.95 10.93 9.34
C PHE A 120 3.76 11.12 10.64
N GLY A 121 3.07 11.32 11.76
CA GLY A 121 3.70 11.50 13.07
C GLY A 121 3.89 10.18 13.80
N LEU A 122 5.03 10.03 14.48
CA LEU A 122 5.29 8.89 15.37
C LEU A 122 4.65 9.03 16.76
N THR A 123 4.14 10.21 17.08
CA THR A 123 3.44 10.52 18.33
C THR A 123 1.99 10.86 18.04
N HIS A 124 1.10 10.60 19.00
CA HIS A 124 -0.31 10.97 18.89
C HIS A 124 -0.44 12.50 18.76
N TYR A 125 -1.31 12.94 17.85
CA TYR A 125 -1.58 14.35 17.62
C TYR A 125 -2.57 14.90 18.64
N ASP A 126 -2.16 15.95 19.36
CA ASP A 126 -3.01 16.59 20.38
C ASP A 126 -4.35 17.04 19.80
N GLY A 127 -5.45 16.62 20.42
CA GLY A 127 -6.81 16.95 20.00
C GLY A 127 -7.42 15.99 18.98
N ALA A 128 -6.67 15.02 18.45
CA ALA A 128 -7.24 13.94 17.65
C ALA A 128 -7.95 12.90 18.53
N LEU A 129 -8.95 12.22 17.97
CA LEU A 129 -9.53 11.03 18.58
C LEU A 129 -8.51 9.88 18.61
N PRO A 130 -8.80 8.76 19.31
CA PRO A 130 -7.89 7.62 19.35
C PRO A 130 -7.56 7.07 17.95
N TYR A 131 -6.27 6.85 17.70
CA TYR A 131 -5.70 6.15 16.54
C TYR A 131 -4.31 5.63 16.92
N ILE A 132 -3.69 4.80 16.05
CA ILE A 132 -2.31 4.35 16.24
C ILE A 132 -1.39 5.24 15.37
N PRO A 133 -0.50 6.06 15.98
CA PRO A 133 0.46 6.87 15.23
C PRO A 133 1.43 6.01 14.42
N GLY A 134 1.91 6.54 13.30
CA GLY A 134 2.87 5.86 12.41
C GLY A 134 2.28 4.83 11.44
N LEU A 135 0.98 4.52 11.50
CA LEU A 135 0.38 3.55 10.56
C LEU A 135 0.39 4.06 9.12
N TYR A 136 0.15 5.34 8.87
CA TYR A 136 0.26 5.90 7.52
C TYR A 136 1.72 5.95 7.04
N ASP A 137 2.70 6.19 7.92
CA ASP A 137 4.13 6.08 7.56
C ASP A 137 4.49 4.67 7.11
N ILE A 138 4.02 3.66 7.86
CA ILE A 138 4.23 2.25 7.52
C ILE A 138 3.58 1.94 6.18
N LEU A 139 2.33 2.37 5.98
CA LEU A 139 1.61 2.14 4.72
C LEU A 139 2.31 2.80 3.52
N LEU A 140 2.73 4.06 3.67
CA LEU A 140 3.50 4.78 2.65
C LEU A 140 4.81 4.06 2.33
N LEU A 141 5.56 3.65 3.35
CA LEU A 141 6.81 2.91 3.19
C LEU A 141 6.58 1.57 2.48
N LEU A 142 5.54 0.83 2.86
CA LEU A 142 5.20 -0.43 2.22
C LEU A 142 4.86 -0.22 0.74
N TYR A 143 4.03 0.77 0.37
CA TYR A 143 3.79 1.04 -1.05
C TYR A 143 5.04 1.42 -1.83
N ILE A 144 5.96 2.20 -1.25
CA ILE A 144 7.25 2.50 -1.89
C ILE A 144 8.06 1.20 -2.12
N ILE A 145 8.10 0.31 -1.11
CA ILE A 145 8.77 -0.99 -1.23
C ILE A 145 8.05 -1.86 -2.28
N THR A 146 6.72 -1.94 -2.27
CA THR A 146 5.92 -2.68 -3.27
C THR A 146 6.22 -2.20 -4.68
N ALA A 147 6.29 -0.88 -4.90
CA ALA A 147 6.65 -0.30 -6.19
C ALA A 147 8.08 -0.67 -6.60
N ALA A 148 9.05 -0.56 -5.69
CA ALA A 148 10.45 -0.89 -5.96
C ALA A 148 10.64 -2.38 -6.28
N VAL A 149 10.05 -3.28 -5.47
CA VAL A 149 10.09 -4.73 -5.66
C VAL A 149 9.40 -5.11 -6.98
N SER A 150 8.27 -4.47 -7.31
CA SER A 150 7.58 -4.67 -8.59
C SER A 150 8.44 -4.24 -9.78
N ALA A 151 9.13 -3.09 -9.68
CA ALA A 151 10.05 -2.63 -10.72
C ALA A 151 11.21 -3.64 -10.91
N GLN A 152 11.80 -4.15 -9.83
CA GLN A 152 12.84 -5.18 -9.89
C GLN A 152 12.32 -6.51 -10.47
N ALA A 153 11.09 -6.90 -10.14
CA ALA A 153 10.46 -8.09 -10.72
C ALA A 153 10.22 -7.94 -12.24
N LEU A 154 10.06 -6.70 -12.74
CA LEU A 154 9.87 -6.41 -14.16
C LEU A 154 11.19 -6.35 -14.94
N THR A 155 12.30 -5.95 -14.33
CA THR A 155 13.63 -5.86 -14.97
C THR A 155 14.31 -7.22 -15.09
N ARG A 156 14.07 -8.14 -14.15
CA ARG A 156 14.56 -9.52 -14.19
C ARG A 156 13.83 -10.32 -15.28
N ARG A 157 14.29 -10.18 -16.52
CA ARG A 157 13.91 -11.05 -17.65
C ARG A 157 14.56 -12.43 -17.45
N THR A 158 13.74 -13.48 -17.62
CA THR A 158 14.11 -14.86 -18.00
C THR A 158 15.35 -15.45 -17.32
#